data_AF-A0A1C3XHC5-F1
#
_entry.id   AF-A0A1C3XHC5-F1
#
_cell.length_a   1.000
_cell.length_b   1.000
_cell.length_c   1.000
_cell.angle_alpha   90.00
_cell.angle_beta   90.00
_cell.angle_gamma   90.00
#
_symmetry.space_group_name_H-M   'P 1'
#
loop_
_entity.id
_entity.type
_entity.pdbx_description
1 polymer ?
#
loop_
_entity_poly.entity_id
_entity_poly.type
_entity_poly.pdbx_seq_one_letter_code
_entity_poly.pdbx_strand_id
1 'polypeptide(L)'
;MSYFDSNAVGETSLWFASTPLMADIEAFIRRLFSTVDANGVRTYQHIDLNTENNIYGFGSPQRSYQLTSSGKQHDIGFAIHDTGGTDTIDFSGSTAGTILDLRAGHFSSVNGCSNNVSIFAGHNADATDYYVENGIGSSHDDVLIGNDGANVLDGRGGADRMAGNGGDDIYFVDSPDDVIHEKANGGNDTVILLSKNLKIPQIANVEHIIYADELPGNDGNILCGGAGEDTLTGGEGQDTFRFSPELGNGNVERIKDFRVINDMILLDSLVFESGGGDGALALGAFHGSAEGIAHNAGDRIIYNTDSGALSYDVDGGGELAAIQVAQLTPNLRLSAADFIVI
;
A
#
# COMPACT_ATOMS: atom_id res chain seq x y z
N MET A 1 19.69 -23.81 -1.65
CA MET A 1 20.76 -24.84 -1.85
C MET A 1 20.37 -26.30 -1.54
N SER A 2 19.14 -26.58 -1.07
CA SER A 2 18.68 -27.95 -0.75
C SER A 2 18.28 -28.74 -2.02
N TYR A 3 18.41 -30.06 -1.96
CA TYR A 3 17.89 -31.01 -2.98
C TYR A 3 16.65 -31.77 -2.50
N PHE A 4 16.23 -31.59 -1.25
CA PHE A 4 14.97 -32.14 -0.75
C PHE A 4 13.80 -31.31 -1.30
N ASP A 5 12.72 -31.99 -1.70
CA ASP A 5 11.51 -31.33 -2.16
C ASP A 5 10.68 -30.79 -0.97
N SER A 6 9.73 -29.93 -1.27
CA SER A 6 8.83 -29.34 -0.27
C SER A 6 7.95 -30.41 0.42
N ASN A 7 7.66 -31.52 -0.25
CA ASN A 7 6.95 -32.67 0.33
C ASN A 7 7.73 -33.29 1.50
N ALA A 8 9.07 -33.34 1.44
CA ALA A 8 9.90 -33.87 2.51
C ALA A 8 9.85 -33.04 3.80
N VAL A 9 9.38 -31.80 3.72
CA VAL A 9 9.15 -30.90 4.88
C VAL A 9 7.67 -30.70 5.19
N GLY A 10 6.77 -31.46 4.56
CA GLY A 10 5.35 -31.54 4.91
C GLY A 10 4.42 -30.64 4.09
N GLU A 11 4.89 -30.01 3.02
CA GLU A 11 4.01 -29.24 2.12
C GLU A 11 3.25 -30.15 1.16
N THR A 12 2.04 -29.75 0.75
CA THR A 12 1.18 -30.50 -0.17
C THR A 12 1.27 -30.02 -1.63
N SER A 13 1.96 -28.91 -1.86
CA SER A 13 2.12 -28.22 -3.14
C SER A 13 3.60 -28.15 -3.53
N LEU A 14 3.90 -28.41 -4.81
CA LEU A 14 5.25 -28.33 -5.35
C LEU A 14 5.45 -26.97 -6.03
N TRP A 15 6.48 -26.23 -5.60
CA TRP A 15 6.91 -24.98 -6.24
C TRP A 15 8.44 -24.91 -6.27
N PHE A 16 8.98 -24.01 -7.10
CA PHE A 16 10.42 -23.83 -7.28
C PHE A 16 10.86 -22.40 -6.93
N ALA A 17 11.98 -22.27 -6.21
CA ALA A 17 12.55 -20.98 -5.90
C ALA A 17 13.12 -20.31 -7.18
N SER A 18 12.67 -19.10 -7.49
CA SER A 18 13.23 -18.27 -8.58
C SER A 18 14.40 -17.39 -8.10
N THR A 19 14.46 -17.11 -6.79
CA THR A 19 15.52 -16.34 -6.14
C THR A 19 16.18 -17.15 -5.01
N PRO A 20 17.38 -16.75 -4.53
CA PRO A 20 17.92 -17.32 -3.30
C PRO A 20 16.93 -17.14 -2.14
N LEU A 21 16.61 -18.23 -1.44
CA LEU A 21 15.69 -18.17 -0.30
C LEU A 21 16.38 -17.58 0.94
N MET A 22 15.59 -17.23 1.96
CA MET A 22 16.09 -16.56 3.18
C MET A 22 17.35 -17.19 3.78
N ALA A 23 17.43 -18.52 3.88
CA ALA A 23 18.60 -19.21 4.42
C ALA A 23 19.85 -19.09 3.53
N ASP A 24 19.65 -19.06 2.21
CA ASP A 24 20.73 -18.83 1.25
C ASP A 24 21.23 -17.37 1.33
N ILE A 25 20.31 -16.41 1.46
CA ILE A 25 20.62 -14.98 1.69
C ILE A 25 21.39 -14.79 3.01
N GLU A 26 20.87 -15.36 4.10
CA GLU A 26 21.48 -15.29 5.44
C GLU A 26 22.92 -15.84 5.44
N ALA A 27 23.12 -16.99 4.80
CA ALA A 27 24.44 -17.61 4.70
C ALA A 27 25.42 -16.72 3.94
N PHE A 28 24.97 -16.07 2.87
CA PHE A 28 25.77 -15.16 2.07
C PHE A 28 26.16 -13.91 2.85
N ILE A 29 25.20 -13.27 3.51
CA ILE A 29 25.43 -12.08 4.35
C ILE A 29 26.39 -12.38 5.49
N ARG A 30 26.16 -13.46 6.24
CA ARG A 30 27.07 -13.89 7.32
C ARG A 30 28.48 -14.18 6.83
N ARG A 31 28.64 -14.65 5.59
CA ARG A 31 29.95 -15.02 5.07
C ARG A 31 30.74 -13.83 4.55
N LEU A 32 30.09 -12.89 3.89
CA LEU A 32 30.75 -11.83 3.09
C LEU A 32 30.51 -10.41 3.61
N PHE A 33 29.39 -10.16 4.29
CA PHE A 33 28.94 -8.83 4.72
C PHE A 33 28.87 -8.71 6.23
N SER A 34 29.69 -9.48 6.96
CA SER A 34 29.80 -9.35 8.41
C SER A 34 31.23 -9.56 8.88
N THR A 35 31.54 -9.01 10.04
CA THR A 35 32.78 -9.25 10.77
C THR A 35 32.46 -9.90 12.11
N VAL A 36 33.43 -10.65 12.66
CA VAL A 36 33.32 -11.24 14.00
C VAL A 36 34.51 -10.74 14.80
N ASP A 37 34.23 -10.13 15.95
CA ASP A 37 35.27 -9.63 16.83
C ASP A 37 35.96 -10.75 17.64
N ALA A 38 36.96 -10.39 18.45
CA ALA A 38 37.69 -11.34 19.28
C ALA A 38 36.82 -12.04 20.35
N ASN A 39 35.64 -11.49 20.67
CA ASN A 39 34.70 -12.04 21.63
C ASN A 39 33.60 -12.90 20.97
N GLY A 40 33.62 -13.04 19.64
CA GLY A 40 32.63 -13.79 18.89
C GLY A 40 31.35 -13.01 18.57
N VAL A 41 31.31 -11.69 18.84
CA VAL A 41 30.17 -10.83 18.47
C VAL A 41 30.25 -10.55 16.98
N ARG A 42 29.13 -10.78 16.29
CA ARG A 42 29.00 -10.54 14.86
C ARG A 42 28.39 -9.17 14.60
N THR A 43 29.00 -8.41 13.72
CA THR A 43 28.50 -7.12 13.24
C THR A 43 28.30 -7.20 11.73
N TYR A 44 27.14 -6.76 11.25
CA TYR A 44 26.80 -6.75 9.84
C TYR A 44 27.09 -5.39 9.22
N GLN A 45 27.42 -5.39 7.93
CA GLN A 45 27.44 -4.18 7.12
C GLN A 45 25.99 -3.78 6.83
N HIS A 46 25.76 -2.46 6.72
CA HIS A 46 24.51 -1.95 6.18
C HIS A 46 24.39 -2.35 4.70
N ILE A 47 23.20 -2.75 4.29
CA ILE A 47 22.91 -3.22 2.95
C ILE A 47 21.80 -2.32 2.39
N ASP A 48 22.09 -1.73 1.23
CA ASP A 48 21.11 -1.03 0.39
C ASP A 48 20.76 -1.94 -0.79
N LEU A 49 19.53 -2.42 -0.87
CA LEU A 49 19.04 -3.28 -1.93
C LEU A 49 17.59 -2.96 -2.26
N ASN A 50 17.28 -2.83 -3.55
CA ASN A 50 15.93 -2.59 -4.06
C ASN A 50 15.24 -1.33 -3.49
N THR A 51 16.01 -0.32 -3.06
CA THR A 51 15.55 0.91 -2.37
C THR A 51 14.57 1.83 -3.15
N GLU A 52 14.11 1.41 -4.31
CA GLU A 52 13.10 2.10 -5.13
C GLU A 52 11.74 1.45 -4.86
N ASN A 53 10.64 2.13 -5.15
CA ASN A 53 9.32 1.53 -4.99
C ASN A 53 9.15 0.31 -5.90
N ASN A 54 8.95 -0.86 -5.32
CA ASN A 54 8.97 -2.14 -6.03
C ASN A 54 7.63 -2.87 -5.91
N ILE A 55 7.28 -3.61 -6.97
CA ILE A 55 6.11 -4.49 -7.00
C ILE A 55 6.60 -5.93 -7.10
N TYR A 56 6.14 -6.77 -6.17
CA TYR A 56 6.44 -8.19 -6.07
C TYR A 56 5.15 -8.99 -6.32
N GLY A 57 5.19 -10.06 -7.12
CA GLY A 57 4.00 -10.84 -7.47
C GLY A 57 3.43 -10.55 -8.87
N PHE A 58 2.11 -10.48 -9.03
CA PHE A 58 1.44 -10.46 -10.34
C PHE A 58 1.77 -9.22 -11.19
N GLY A 59 1.79 -8.03 -10.58
CA GLY A 59 2.19 -6.78 -11.21
C GLY A 59 3.70 -6.57 -11.35
N SER A 60 4.54 -7.53 -10.95
CA SER A 60 6.00 -7.30 -10.92
C SER A 60 6.59 -7.17 -12.33
N PRO A 61 7.38 -6.10 -12.60
CA PRO A 61 8.11 -5.97 -13.86
C PRO A 61 9.33 -6.91 -13.92
N GLN A 62 9.79 -7.40 -12.75
CA GLN A 62 10.95 -8.26 -12.63
C GLN A 62 10.54 -9.73 -12.71
N ARG A 63 11.02 -10.42 -13.75
CA ARG A 63 10.65 -11.83 -14.00
C ARG A 63 10.97 -12.79 -12.83
N SER A 64 11.93 -12.45 -11.98
CA SER A 64 12.29 -13.25 -10.81
C SER A 64 11.23 -13.22 -9.71
N TYR A 65 10.44 -12.14 -9.63
CA TYR A 65 9.37 -11.93 -8.64
C TYR A 65 7.97 -12.00 -9.26
N GLN A 66 7.88 -12.15 -10.59
CA GLN A 66 6.62 -12.18 -11.31
C GLN A 66 5.87 -13.49 -11.11
N LEU A 67 4.65 -13.39 -10.57
CA LEU A 67 3.69 -14.49 -10.47
C LEU A 67 2.71 -14.46 -11.65
N THR A 68 2.19 -15.64 -11.99
CA THR A 68 1.11 -15.78 -12.99
C THR A 68 0.06 -16.78 -12.51
N SER A 69 -1.14 -16.72 -13.08
CA SER A 69 -2.26 -17.62 -12.74
C SER A 69 -2.16 -18.97 -13.43
N SER A 70 -1.19 -19.15 -14.33
CA SER A 70 -0.90 -20.43 -14.99
C SER A 70 0.52 -20.45 -15.56
N GLY A 71 1.00 -21.63 -15.94
CA GLY A 71 2.32 -21.80 -16.53
C GLY A 71 3.42 -21.89 -15.48
N LYS A 72 4.68 -21.72 -15.89
CA LYS A 72 5.83 -21.98 -15.01
C LYS A 72 5.93 -21.02 -13.84
N GLN A 73 5.49 -19.78 -14.00
CA GLN A 73 5.49 -18.74 -12.97
C GLN A 73 4.29 -18.84 -12.01
N HIS A 74 3.39 -19.80 -12.22
CA HIS A 74 2.36 -20.11 -11.24
C HIS A 74 2.95 -20.83 -10.02
N ASP A 75 3.87 -21.77 -10.26
CA ASP A 75 4.44 -22.67 -9.25
C ASP A 75 5.85 -22.22 -8.83
N ILE A 76 6.06 -20.92 -8.65
CA ILE A 76 7.32 -20.39 -8.14
C ILE A 76 7.17 -19.83 -6.72
N GLY A 77 8.32 -19.65 -6.09
CA GLY A 77 8.46 -18.93 -4.84
C GLY A 77 9.73 -18.09 -4.84
N PHE A 78 9.79 -17.09 -3.98
CA PHE A 78 10.92 -16.16 -3.90
C PHE A 78 11.02 -15.54 -2.51
N ALA A 79 12.24 -15.19 -2.13
CA ALA A 79 12.48 -14.29 -1.00
C ALA A 79 12.66 -12.86 -1.49
N ILE A 80 11.95 -11.94 -0.84
CA ILE A 80 12.07 -10.49 -0.98
C ILE A 80 13.15 -10.03 -0.01
N HIS A 81 14.12 -9.28 -0.53
CA HIS A 81 15.10 -8.57 0.25
C HIS A 81 15.07 -7.14 -0.26
N ASP A 82 14.27 -6.34 0.42
CA ASP A 82 14.10 -4.92 0.17
C ASP A 82 14.59 -4.15 1.39
N THR A 83 15.23 -3.00 1.16
CA THR A 83 15.77 -2.16 2.23
C THR A 83 15.33 -0.70 2.08
N GLY A 84 14.29 -0.42 1.30
CA GLY A 84 13.63 0.88 1.34
C GLY A 84 12.81 1.18 0.09
N GLY A 85 12.22 2.38 0.06
CA GLY A 85 11.17 2.68 -0.90
C GLY A 85 9.82 2.40 -0.29
N THR A 86 8.77 2.45 -1.12
CA THR A 86 7.46 1.92 -0.77
C THR A 86 7.12 0.79 -1.71
N ASP A 87 6.86 -0.37 -1.12
CA ASP A 87 6.73 -1.60 -1.85
C ASP A 87 5.34 -2.20 -1.77
N THR A 88 5.03 -3.01 -2.78
CA THR A 88 3.74 -3.69 -2.90
C THR A 88 3.95 -5.17 -3.15
N ILE A 89 3.32 -6.01 -2.34
CA ILE A 89 3.09 -7.42 -2.66
C ILE A 89 1.71 -7.57 -3.28
N ASP A 90 1.68 -8.00 -4.53
CA ASP A 90 0.47 -8.14 -5.35
C ASP A 90 0.14 -9.60 -5.63
N PHE A 91 -0.89 -10.12 -4.94
CA PHE A 91 -1.45 -11.46 -5.16
C PHE A 91 -2.82 -11.44 -5.87
N SER A 92 -3.19 -10.32 -6.51
CA SER A 92 -4.49 -10.09 -7.16
C SER A 92 -4.93 -11.19 -8.13
N GLY A 93 -3.98 -11.76 -8.86
CA GLY A 93 -4.26 -12.80 -9.86
C GLY A 93 -4.25 -14.23 -9.31
N SER A 94 -4.22 -14.42 -7.99
CA SER A 94 -4.05 -15.75 -7.41
C SER A 94 -5.20 -16.70 -7.74
N THR A 95 -4.87 -17.97 -7.92
CA THR A 95 -5.82 -19.04 -8.28
C THR A 95 -6.53 -19.67 -7.08
N ALA A 96 -6.18 -19.26 -5.87
CA ALA A 96 -6.78 -19.71 -4.61
C ALA A 96 -6.61 -18.60 -3.55
N GLY A 97 -7.28 -18.77 -2.41
CA GLY A 97 -7.07 -17.92 -1.23
C GLY A 97 -5.61 -17.97 -0.76
N THR A 98 -5.16 -16.83 -0.26
CA THR A 98 -3.77 -16.50 0.02
C THR A 98 -3.58 -16.17 1.49
N ILE A 99 -2.33 -16.32 1.94
CA ILE A 99 -1.88 -15.75 3.21
C ILE A 99 -0.79 -14.75 2.83
N LEU A 100 -1.06 -13.47 2.99
CA LEU A 100 -0.13 -12.39 2.73
C LEU A 100 0.33 -11.83 4.07
N ASP A 101 1.63 -11.95 4.36
CA ASP A 101 2.25 -11.51 5.60
C ASP A 101 3.40 -10.54 5.28
N LEU A 102 3.19 -9.26 5.60
CA LEU A 102 4.12 -8.15 5.33
C LEU A 102 5.25 -8.03 6.38
N ARG A 103 5.29 -8.92 7.38
CA ARG A 103 6.31 -8.86 8.43
C ARG A 103 7.64 -9.42 7.96
N ALA A 104 8.71 -8.70 8.27
CA ALA A 104 10.07 -9.16 7.96
C ALA A 104 10.38 -10.50 8.68
N GLY A 105 10.87 -11.48 7.92
CA GLY A 105 11.16 -12.83 8.41
C GLY A 105 10.01 -13.83 8.30
N HIS A 106 8.85 -13.41 7.79
CA HIS A 106 7.68 -14.25 7.66
C HIS A 106 7.48 -14.81 6.25
N PHE A 107 6.58 -15.79 6.14
CA PHE A 107 6.23 -16.49 4.92
C PHE A 107 4.77 -16.19 4.54
N SER A 108 4.57 -16.01 3.25
CA SER A 108 3.30 -15.86 2.57
C SER A 108 3.03 -17.08 1.69
N SER A 109 1.74 -17.33 1.41
CA SER A 109 1.24 -18.45 0.62
C SER A 109 0.36 -17.92 -0.50
N VAL A 110 0.68 -18.27 -1.75
CA VAL A 110 -0.02 -17.78 -2.95
C VAL A 110 -0.14 -18.89 -3.99
N ASN A 111 -1.15 -18.81 -4.87
CA ASN A 111 -1.42 -19.78 -5.95
C ASN A 111 -1.70 -21.20 -5.44
N GLY A 112 -2.28 -21.31 -4.25
CA GLY A 112 -2.50 -22.59 -3.58
C GLY A 112 -1.21 -23.28 -3.13
N CYS A 113 -0.06 -22.60 -3.21
CA CYS A 113 1.20 -23.06 -2.65
C CYS A 113 1.34 -22.60 -1.20
N SER A 114 2.03 -23.38 -0.37
CA SER A 114 2.34 -23.03 1.02
C SER A 114 3.72 -22.39 1.13
N ASN A 115 3.83 -21.27 1.87
CA ASN A 115 5.08 -20.62 2.26
C ASN A 115 6.08 -20.35 1.12
N ASN A 116 5.57 -20.10 -0.08
CA ASN A 116 6.40 -19.94 -1.28
C ASN A 116 6.95 -18.52 -1.43
N VAL A 117 6.36 -17.51 -0.80
CA VAL A 117 6.90 -16.14 -0.79
C VAL A 117 7.35 -15.80 0.62
N SER A 118 8.44 -15.06 0.78
CA SER A 118 8.94 -14.68 2.12
C SER A 118 9.63 -13.33 2.11
N ILE A 119 9.57 -12.59 3.21
CA ILE A 119 10.33 -11.34 3.39
C ILE A 119 11.56 -11.65 4.27
N PHE A 120 12.74 -11.20 3.86
CA PHE A 120 13.95 -11.39 4.63
C PHE A 120 13.98 -10.45 5.86
N ALA A 121 14.29 -10.99 7.04
CA ALA A 121 14.31 -10.24 8.30
C ALA A 121 15.45 -9.22 8.40
N GLY A 122 16.44 -9.29 7.51
CA GLY A 122 17.47 -8.26 7.44
C GLY A 122 18.52 -8.29 8.56
N HIS A 123 19.51 -7.40 8.44
CA HIS A 123 20.50 -7.09 9.48
C HIS A 123 20.85 -5.60 9.59
N ASN A 124 20.16 -4.72 8.86
CA ASN A 124 20.34 -3.28 9.04
C ASN A 124 19.98 -2.88 10.47
N ALA A 125 20.62 -1.81 10.95
CA ALA A 125 20.37 -1.29 12.28
C ALA A 125 18.96 -0.73 12.42
N ASP A 126 18.45 -0.16 11.33
CA ASP A 126 17.05 0.20 11.21
C ASP A 126 16.27 -1.01 10.65
N ALA A 127 15.30 -1.48 11.42
CA ALA A 127 14.49 -2.63 11.01
C ALA A 127 13.36 -2.21 10.06
N THR A 128 13.01 -0.92 10.03
CA THR A 128 11.96 -0.41 9.14
C THR A 128 12.41 -0.38 7.68
N ASP A 129 13.73 -0.46 7.43
CA ASP A 129 14.27 -0.62 6.07
C ASP A 129 13.62 -1.81 5.35
N TYR A 130 13.24 -2.87 6.07
CA TYR A 130 12.67 -4.10 5.50
C TYR A 130 11.14 -4.12 5.43
N TYR A 131 10.49 -2.98 5.67
CA TYR A 131 9.04 -2.92 5.57
C TYR A 131 8.61 -2.99 4.10
N VAL A 132 7.49 -3.68 3.92
CA VAL A 132 6.70 -3.64 2.70
C VAL A 132 5.36 -3.09 3.15
N GLU A 133 4.91 -2.00 2.53
CA GLU A 133 3.79 -1.22 3.04
C GLU A 133 2.46 -1.72 2.48
N ASN A 134 2.44 -2.21 1.24
CA ASN A 134 1.18 -2.52 0.56
C ASN A 134 1.02 -4.02 0.33
N GLY A 135 -0.14 -4.55 0.70
CA GLY A 135 -0.54 -5.94 0.46
C GLY A 135 -1.86 -6.00 -0.28
N ILE A 136 -1.86 -6.64 -1.45
CA ILE A 136 -3.05 -6.86 -2.26
C ILE A 136 -3.35 -8.36 -2.27
N GLY A 137 -4.53 -8.72 -1.75
CA GLY A 137 -5.14 -10.04 -1.75
C GLY A 137 -5.57 -10.48 -3.16
N SER A 138 -6.52 -11.41 -3.25
CA SER A 138 -6.88 -12.13 -4.47
C SER A 138 -8.33 -11.86 -4.89
N SER A 139 -9.13 -12.90 -5.11
CA SER A 139 -10.58 -12.78 -5.33
C SER A 139 -11.31 -13.90 -4.58
N HIS A 140 -10.63 -14.44 -3.58
CA HIS A 140 -11.00 -15.58 -2.75
C HIS A 140 -10.74 -15.20 -1.29
N ASP A 141 -11.20 -16.01 -0.35
CA ASP A 141 -10.95 -15.78 1.08
C ASP A 141 -9.46 -15.73 1.41
N ASP A 142 -8.98 -14.54 1.77
CA ASP A 142 -7.58 -14.23 2.03
C ASP A 142 -7.33 -13.92 3.52
N VAL A 143 -6.06 -14.05 3.92
CA VAL A 143 -5.57 -13.56 5.21
C VAL A 143 -4.44 -12.59 4.96
N LEU A 144 -4.65 -11.31 5.29
CA LEU A 144 -3.66 -10.24 5.14
C LEU A 144 -3.19 -9.80 6.52
N ILE A 145 -1.87 -9.79 6.71
CA ILE A 145 -1.21 -9.40 7.95
C ILE A 145 -0.18 -8.32 7.63
N GLY A 146 -0.39 -7.13 8.16
CA GLY A 146 0.56 -6.01 8.11
C GLY A 146 1.77 -6.19 9.04
N ASN A 147 2.64 -5.19 9.05
CA ASN A 147 3.78 -5.04 9.94
C ASN A 147 3.54 -3.92 10.98
N ASP A 148 4.59 -3.38 11.58
CA ASP A 148 4.44 -2.31 12.59
C ASP A 148 4.55 -0.89 11.97
N GLY A 149 4.61 -0.80 10.64
CA GLY A 149 4.56 0.44 9.87
C GLY A 149 3.20 0.67 9.24
N ALA A 150 2.96 1.86 8.68
CA ALA A 150 1.70 2.18 8.00
C ALA A 150 1.49 1.27 6.79
N ASN A 151 0.43 0.47 6.80
CA ASN A 151 0.14 -0.49 5.74
C ASN A 151 -1.14 -0.16 4.97
N VAL A 152 -1.15 -0.57 3.70
CA VAL A 152 -2.35 -0.61 2.88
C VAL A 152 -2.70 -2.05 2.58
N LEU A 153 -3.83 -2.51 3.09
CA LEU A 153 -4.30 -3.89 2.93
C LEU A 153 -5.60 -3.90 2.11
N ASP A 154 -5.52 -4.48 0.92
CA ASP A 154 -6.67 -4.67 0.03
C ASP A 154 -7.02 -6.15 -0.07
N GLY A 155 -8.09 -6.58 0.61
CA GLY A 155 -8.58 -7.95 0.53
C GLY A 155 -9.09 -8.32 -0.86
N ARG A 156 -9.55 -7.33 -1.61
CA ARG A 156 -10.34 -7.49 -2.85
C ARG A 156 -11.57 -8.35 -2.53
N GLY A 157 -11.98 -9.21 -3.46
CA GLY A 157 -13.18 -10.02 -3.27
C GLY A 157 -12.91 -11.25 -2.42
N GLY A 158 -13.87 -11.65 -1.59
CA GLY A 158 -13.71 -12.83 -0.74
C GLY A 158 -14.42 -12.64 0.58
N ALA A 159 -14.15 -13.55 1.52
CA ALA A 159 -14.39 -13.31 2.93
C ALA A 159 -13.04 -13.22 3.64
N ASP A 160 -12.50 -12.01 3.73
CA ASP A 160 -11.10 -11.78 4.07
C ASP A 160 -10.88 -11.53 5.56
N ARG A 161 -9.67 -11.81 6.02
CA ARG A 161 -9.22 -11.46 7.37
C ARG A 161 -8.01 -10.57 7.28
N MET A 162 -8.15 -9.32 7.72
CA MET A 162 -7.09 -8.33 7.64
C MET A 162 -6.71 -7.86 9.05
N ALA A 163 -5.41 -7.69 9.29
CA ALA A 163 -4.88 -7.13 10.54
C ALA A 163 -3.59 -6.38 10.24
N GLY A 164 -3.55 -5.07 10.46
CA GLY A 164 -2.37 -4.25 10.17
C GLY A 164 -1.31 -4.38 11.24
N ASN A 165 -1.72 -4.44 12.50
CA ASN A 165 -0.90 -4.55 13.73
C ASN A 165 -0.57 -3.21 14.37
N GLY A 166 0.38 -2.47 13.81
CA GLY A 166 0.80 -1.20 14.35
C GLY A 166 1.20 -0.28 13.21
N GLY A 167 1.17 1.04 13.44
CA GLY A 167 1.18 1.99 12.35
C GLY A 167 -0.24 2.46 12.03
N ASP A 168 -0.35 3.46 11.17
CA ASP A 168 -1.64 4.00 10.72
C ASP A 168 -2.04 3.26 9.44
N ASP A 169 -2.95 2.30 9.55
CA ASP A 169 -3.25 1.35 8.49
C ASP A 169 -4.52 1.70 7.69
N ILE A 170 -4.56 1.33 6.41
CA ILE A 170 -5.70 1.50 5.51
C ILE A 170 -6.18 0.13 5.03
N TYR A 171 -7.47 -0.15 5.20
CA TYR A 171 -8.12 -1.39 4.76
C TYR A 171 -9.15 -1.13 3.67
N PHE A 172 -9.07 -1.87 2.57
CA PHE A 172 -10.13 -1.90 1.57
C PHE A 172 -11.03 -3.11 1.80
N VAL A 173 -12.31 -2.83 2.01
CA VAL A 173 -13.34 -3.82 2.33
C VAL A 173 -14.42 -3.77 1.25
N ASP A 174 -14.62 -4.88 0.57
CA ASP A 174 -15.60 -4.99 -0.51
C ASP A 174 -16.78 -5.92 -0.17
N SER A 175 -16.62 -6.72 0.88
CA SER A 175 -17.52 -7.80 1.27
C SER A 175 -17.98 -7.67 2.73
N PRO A 176 -19.25 -8.02 3.04
CA PRO A 176 -19.76 -7.94 4.42
C PRO A 176 -19.18 -9.04 5.31
N ASP A 177 -18.56 -10.05 4.72
CA ASP A 177 -17.95 -11.17 5.43
C ASP A 177 -16.48 -10.89 5.78
N ASP A 178 -15.93 -9.74 5.37
CA ASP A 178 -14.58 -9.30 5.72
C ASP A 178 -14.50 -8.96 7.22
N VAL A 179 -13.36 -9.33 7.80
CA VAL A 179 -13.08 -9.13 9.22
C VAL A 179 -11.75 -8.43 9.38
N ILE A 180 -11.81 -7.24 9.98
CA ILE A 180 -10.63 -6.47 10.36
C ILE A 180 -10.35 -6.66 11.85
N HIS A 181 -9.08 -6.88 12.19
CA HIS A 181 -8.64 -7.06 13.57
C HIS A 181 -7.50 -6.11 13.95
N GLU A 182 -7.88 -5.00 14.59
CA GLU A 182 -6.91 -4.02 15.09
C GLU A 182 -6.62 -4.10 16.58
N LYS A 183 -5.38 -3.74 16.92
CA LYS A 183 -4.89 -3.70 18.30
C LYS A 183 -5.23 -2.37 18.94
N ALA A 184 -5.44 -2.39 20.26
CA ALA A 184 -5.54 -1.14 21.01
C ALA A 184 -4.20 -0.38 20.96
N ASN A 185 -4.22 0.86 20.47
CA ASN A 185 -3.05 1.68 20.16
C ASN A 185 -2.20 1.13 18.98
N GLY A 186 -2.84 0.52 17.97
CA GLY A 186 -2.21 0.13 16.71
C GLY A 186 -1.74 1.35 15.92
N GLY A 187 -2.62 2.32 15.75
CA GLY A 187 -2.33 3.64 15.21
C GLY A 187 -3.62 4.40 15.07
N ASN A 188 -3.75 5.17 13.99
CA ASN A 188 -4.99 5.79 13.53
C ASN A 188 -5.45 5.11 12.24
N ASP A 189 -6.33 4.13 12.38
CA ASP A 189 -6.65 3.18 11.32
C ASP A 189 -7.89 3.60 10.52
N THR A 190 -7.86 3.34 9.21
CA THR A 190 -8.90 3.74 8.26
C THR A 190 -9.45 2.55 7.49
N VAL A 191 -10.77 2.41 7.45
CA VAL A 191 -11.46 1.37 6.67
C VAL A 191 -12.27 2.00 5.56
N ILE A 192 -12.03 1.57 4.33
CA ILE A 192 -12.71 2.05 3.13
C ILE A 192 -13.64 0.96 2.62
N LEU A 193 -14.93 1.28 2.56
CA LEU A 193 -15.97 0.39 2.06
C LEU A 193 -16.21 0.70 0.58
N LEU A 194 -15.84 -0.24 -0.28
CA LEU A 194 -15.92 -0.09 -1.74
C LEU A 194 -17.33 -0.39 -2.31
N SER A 195 -18.17 -1.10 -1.55
CA SER A 195 -19.52 -1.49 -1.99
C SER A 195 -20.63 -0.64 -1.38
N LYS A 196 -21.59 -0.26 -2.22
CA LYS A 196 -22.80 0.45 -1.79
C LYS A 196 -23.64 -0.41 -0.82
N ASN A 197 -24.09 0.16 0.30
CA ASN A 197 -24.84 -0.52 1.37
C ASN A 197 -24.07 -1.65 2.09
N LEU A 198 -22.73 -1.67 1.99
CA LEU A 198 -21.92 -2.62 2.76
C LEU A 198 -22.07 -2.32 4.24
N LYS A 199 -22.56 -3.30 5.00
CA LYS A 199 -22.74 -3.17 6.46
C LYS A 199 -21.74 -4.05 7.14
N ILE A 200 -20.64 -3.44 7.55
CA ILE A 200 -19.66 -4.08 8.43
C ILE A 200 -20.11 -3.97 9.88
N PRO A 201 -19.83 -4.99 10.72
CA PRO A 201 -19.95 -4.84 12.17
C PRO A 201 -19.03 -3.72 12.65
N GLN A 202 -19.31 -3.15 13.83
CA GLN A 202 -18.39 -2.21 14.45
C GLN A 202 -17.02 -2.88 14.60
N ILE A 203 -16.00 -2.27 14.00
CA ILE A 203 -14.61 -2.71 14.14
C ILE A 203 -14.05 -2.01 15.38
N ALA A 204 -13.46 -2.78 16.27
CA ALA A 204 -12.82 -2.23 17.46
C ALA A 204 -11.45 -1.66 17.09
N ASN A 205 -11.07 -0.54 17.70
CA ASN A 205 -9.79 0.13 17.48
C ASN A 205 -9.54 0.55 16.02
N VAL A 206 -10.62 0.85 15.30
CA VAL A 206 -10.55 1.56 14.02
C VAL A 206 -11.13 2.94 14.25
N GLU A 207 -10.35 3.95 13.87
CA GLU A 207 -10.71 5.35 14.09
C GLU A 207 -11.58 5.86 12.95
N HIS A 208 -11.29 5.51 11.69
CA HIS A 208 -11.96 6.06 10.49
C HIS A 208 -12.69 4.98 9.68
N ILE A 209 -13.93 5.27 9.26
CA ILE A 209 -14.66 4.44 8.29
C ILE A 209 -15.21 5.33 7.17
N ILE A 210 -14.76 5.06 5.96
CA ILE A 210 -15.13 5.78 4.73
C ILE A 210 -15.99 4.89 3.87
N TYR A 211 -17.05 5.46 3.33
CA TYR A 211 -17.94 4.80 2.40
C TYR A 211 -17.69 5.43 1.02
N ALA A 212 -17.03 4.72 0.11
CA ALA A 212 -16.65 5.29 -1.19
C ALA A 212 -17.87 5.74 -2.04
N ASP A 213 -19.04 5.15 -1.77
CA ASP A 213 -20.25 5.29 -2.60
C ASP A 213 -21.54 5.73 -1.84
N GLU A 214 -21.47 6.01 -0.53
CA GLU A 214 -22.60 6.56 0.25
C GLU A 214 -22.14 7.61 1.28
N LEU A 215 -22.98 8.61 1.57
CA LEU A 215 -22.76 9.62 2.62
C LEU A 215 -22.35 8.94 3.96
N PRO A 216 -21.25 9.34 4.62
CA PRO A 216 -20.76 8.65 5.81
C PRO A 216 -21.80 8.70 6.93
N GLY A 217 -22.05 7.55 7.55
CA GLY A 217 -22.73 7.50 8.83
C GLY A 217 -21.70 7.66 9.94
N ASN A 218 -21.49 8.90 10.40
CA ASN A 218 -20.96 9.34 11.71
C ASN A 218 -20.39 10.76 11.58
N ASP A 219 -21.24 11.80 11.63
CA ASP A 219 -20.94 13.24 11.52
C ASP A 219 -20.10 13.74 10.30
N GLY A 220 -19.41 12.85 9.59
CA GLY A 220 -18.60 13.11 8.40
C GLY A 220 -19.41 13.31 7.13
N ASN A 221 -18.91 14.12 6.20
CA ASN A 221 -19.59 14.46 4.96
C ASN A 221 -18.76 14.03 3.75
N ILE A 222 -19.39 13.41 2.74
CA ILE A 222 -18.78 13.33 1.39
C ILE A 222 -19.16 14.59 0.63
N LEU A 223 -18.15 15.37 0.27
CA LEU A 223 -18.28 16.61 -0.47
C LEU A 223 -17.72 16.43 -1.87
N CYS A 224 -18.58 16.59 -2.87
CA CYS A 224 -18.19 16.70 -4.28
C CYS A 224 -18.69 18.05 -4.80
N GLY A 225 -17.77 18.87 -5.31
CA GLY A 225 -18.10 20.16 -5.94
C GLY A 225 -18.86 19.97 -7.25
N GLY A 226 -18.47 18.97 -8.03
CA GLY A 226 -18.94 18.81 -9.39
C GLY A 226 -18.13 19.69 -10.33
N ALA A 227 -18.75 20.24 -11.37
CA ALA A 227 -18.05 21.10 -12.32
C ALA A 227 -18.10 22.57 -11.89
N GLY A 228 -16.95 23.23 -11.88
CA GLY A 228 -16.75 24.64 -11.54
C GLY A 228 -15.86 24.85 -10.31
N GLU A 229 -15.58 26.11 -9.99
CA GLU A 229 -14.86 26.44 -8.76
C GLU A 229 -15.80 26.40 -7.56
N ASP A 230 -15.85 25.26 -6.87
CA ASP A 230 -16.67 25.09 -5.67
C ASP A 230 -15.90 25.39 -4.39
N THR A 231 -16.61 25.73 -3.32
CA THR A 231 -16.05 25.90 -1.98
C THR A 231 -16.62 24.84 -1.06
N LEU A 232 -15.78 23.89 -0.65
CA LEU A 232 -16.14 22.76 0.19
C LEU A 232 -15.70 23.03 1.63
N THR A 233 -16.54 22.66 2.58
CA THR A 233 -16.29 22.82 4.03
C THR A 233 -16.84 21.59 4.71
N GLY A 234 -15.96 20.78 5.29
CA GLY A 234 -16.29 19.52 5.94
C GLY A 234 -16.96 19.73 7.30
N GLY A 235 -16.44 20.68 8.08
CA GLY A 235 -16.89 20.94 9.43
C GLY A 235 -16.15 20.08 10.46
N GLU A 236 -16.89 19.56 11.43
CA GLU A 236 -16.38 18.62 12.43
C GLU A 236 -16.75 17.20 12.00
N GLY A 237 -15.89 16.22 12.25
CA GLY A 237 -16.11 14.85 11.80
C GLY A 237 -15.04 14.39 10.81
N GLN A 238 -15.29 13.25 10.17
CA GLN A 238 -14.40 12.65 9.18
C GLN A 238 -14.93 12.95 7.79
N ASP A 239 -14.42 14.01 7.18
CA ASP A 239 -14.93 14.49 5.91
C ASP A 239 -14.18 13.90 4.74
N THR A 240 -14.87 13.65 3.64
CA THR A 240 -14.27 13.08 2.44
C THR A 240 -14.53 13.98 1.25
N PHE A 241 -13.47 14.46 0.61
CA PHE A 241 -13.56 15.38 -0.53
C PHE A 241 -13.33 14.60 -1.81
N ARG A 242 -14.38 14.38 -2.59
CA ARG A 242 -14.34 13.59 -3.83
C ARG A 242 -14.18 14.50 -5.05
N PHE A 243 -13.12 14.26 -5.81
CA PHE A 243 -12.82 14.90 -7.09
C PHE A 243 -13.25 13.97 -8.22
N SER A 244 -14.23 14.39 -9.02
CA SER A 244 -14.92 13.51 -9.98
C SER A 244 -15.30 14.10 -11.36
N PRO A 245 -15.05 15.38 -11.71
CA PRO A 245 -15.17 15.80 -13.11
C PRO A 245 -14.01 16.62 -13.69
N GLU A 246 -14.06 16.76 -15.04
CA GLU A 246 -13.11 17.35 -15.99
C GLU A 246 -11.98 18.22 -15.39
N LEU A 247 -10.74 17.74 -15.55
CA LEU A 247 -9.53 18.53 -15.32
C LEU A 247 -9.51 19.75 -16.24
N GLY A 248 -9.39 20.95 -15.68
CA GLY A 248 -9.27 22.18 -16.45
C GLY A 248 -9.09 23.43 -15.59
N ASN A 249 -8.52 24.49 -16.16
CA ASN A 249 -8.15 25.75 -15.49
C ASN A 249 -9.30 26.53 -14.78
N GLY A 250 -10.52 26.00 -14.74
CA GLY A 250 -11.67 26.60 -14.05
C GLY A 250 -12.47 25.61 -13.19
N ASN A 251 -11.92 24.43 -12.92
CA ASN A 251 -12.48 23.43 -12.01
C ASN A 251 -11.51 23.21 -10.84
N VAL A 252 -11.29 24.28 -10.05
CA VAL A 252 -10.41 24.23 -8.88
C VAL A 252 -11.26 24.37 -7.63
N GLU A 253 -11.46 23.28 -6.90
CA GLU A 253 -12.22 23.29 -5.65
C GLU A 253 -11.43 23.92 -4.50
N ARG A 254 -12.10 24.68 -3.64
CA ARG A 254 -11.52 25.31 -2.44
C ARG A 254 -11.98 24.56 -1.20
N ILE A 255 -11.09 23.78 -0.59
CA ILE A 255 -11.38 23.08 0.66
C ILE A 255 -10.90 23.94 1.83
N LYS A 256 -11.83 24.38 2.69
CA LYS A 256 -11.56 25.39 3.71
C LYS A 256 -10.93 24.87 5.00
N ASP A 257 -11.24 23.64 5.37
CA ASP A 257 -11.03 23.13 6.72
C ASP A 257 -10.52 21.68 6.74
N PHE A 258 -9.82 21.26 5.68
CA PHE A 258 -9.18 19.95 5.62
C PHE A 258 -8.26 19.70 6.82
N ARG A 259 -8.49 18.60 7.52
CA ARG A 259 -7.70 18.11 8.64
C ARG A 259 -7.06 16.78 8.26
N VAL A 260 -5.74 16.79 8.08
CA VAL A 260 -4.90 15.61 7.72
C VAL A 260 -5.24 14.34 8.53
N ILE A 261 -5.55 14.49 9.82
CA ILE A 261 -5.80 13.33 10.69
C ILE A 261 -7.23 12.79 10.52
N ASN A 262 -8.18 13.62 10.08
CA ASN A 262 -9.60 13.29 10.09
C ASN A 262 -10.22 13.11 8.72
N ASP A 263 -9.74 13.89 7.75
CA ASP A 263 -10.39 14.06 6.46
C ASP A 263 -9.57 13.36 5.37
N MET A 264 -10.23 12.97 4.29
CA MET A 264 -9.60 12.26 3.19
C MET A 264 -9.99 12.84 1.83
N ILE A 265 -9.13 12.62 0.83
CA ILE A 265 -9.36 13.03 -0.55
C ILE A 265 -9.58 11.78 -1.42
N LEU A 266 -10.74 11.70 -2.08
CA LEU A 266 -11.06 10.67 -3.07
C LEU A 266 -10.81 11.22 -4.48
N LEU A 267 -10.03 10.50 -5.29
CA LEU A 267 -9.67 10.82 -6.66
C LEU A 267 -10.28 9.79 -7.59
N ASP A 268 -11.11 10.21 -8.55
CA ASP A 268 -11.73 9.27 -9.50
C ASP A 268 -10.71 8.76 -10.54
N SER A 269 -10.51 7.45 -10.64
CA SER A 269 -9.48 6.79 -11.46
C SER A 269 -9.65 7.05 -12.96
N LEU A 270 -10.89 7.35 -13.40
CA LEU A 270 -11.20 7.76 -14.76
C LEU A 270 -10.60 9.14 -15.12
N VAL A 271 -10.31 9.96 -14.11
CA VAL A 271 -9.78 11.32 -14.25
C VAL A 271 -8.30 11.37 -13.84
N PHE A 272 -7.94 10.64 -12.78
CA PHE A 272 -6.61 10.58 -12.21
C PHE A 272 -6.00 9.21 -12.52
N GLU A 273 -5.48 9.04 -13.75
CA GLU A 273 -4.76 7.83 -14.19
C GLU A 273 -3.46 7.65 -13.36
N SER A 274 -3.57 6.99 -12.21
CA SER A 274 -2.51 6.90 -11.19
C SER A 274 -1.43 5.86 -11.50
N GLY A 275 -1.51 5.14 -12.62
CA GLY A 275 -0.61 4.02 -12.92
C GLY A 275 -0.78 2.78 -12.03
N GLY A 276 -1.73 2.79 -11.08
CA GLY A 276 -1.93 1.73 -10.08
C GLY A 276 -3.33 1.08 -10.01
N GLY A 277 -4.35 1.64 -10.66
CA GLY A 277 -5.75 1.18 -10.54
C GLY A 277 -6.50 1.84 -9.38
N ASP A 278 -7.74 1.41 -9.12
CA ASP A 278 -8.54 1.83 -7.96
C ASP A 278 -7.87 1.29 -6.67
N GLY A 279 -7.79 2.09 -5.61
CA GLY A 279 -7.10 1.78 -4.35
C GLY A 279 -6.36 2.97 -3.74
N ALA A 280 -5.51 2.75 -2.74
CA ALA A 280 -4.71 3.84 -2.15
C ALA A 280 -3.79 4.45 -3.21
N LEU A 281 -3.57 5.77 -3.13
CA LEU A 281 -2.59 6.40 -4.00
C LEU A 281 -1.21 5.81 -3.68
N ALA A 282 -0.51 5.30 -4.70
CA ALA A 282 0.85 4.79 -4.52
C ALA A 282 1.72 5.85 -3.81
N LEU A 283 2.50 5.47 -2.80
CA LEU A 283 3.26 6.46 -1.99
C LEU A 283 4.22 7.31 -2.83
N GLY A 284 4.81 6.74 -3.90
CA GLY A 284 5.63 7.47 -4.86
C GLY A 284 4.87 8.27 -5.92
N ALA A 285 3.53 8.27 -5.89
CA ALA A 285 2.70 9.10 -6.74
C ALA A 285 2.32 10.43 -6.06
N PHE A 286 2.71 10.65 -4.81
CA PHE A 286 2.51 11.92 -4.10
C PHE A 286 3.82 12.65 -3.84
N HIS A 287 3.86 13.96 -4.10
CA HIS A 287 4.97 14.81 -3.72
C HIS A 287 4.51 16.16 -3.14
N GLY A 288 4.95 16.45 -1.92
CA GLY A 288 4.73 17.74 -1.25
C GLY A 288 6.01 18.58 -1.21
N SER A 289 5.98 19.81 -1.74
CA SER A 289 7.11 20.75 -1.70
C SER A 289 6.66 22.21 -1.68
N ALA A 290 7.56 23.13 -1.30
CA ALA A 290 7.26 24.57 -1.33
C ALA A 290 7.16 25.10 -2.77
N GLU A 291 7.90 24.46 -3.68
CA GLU A 291 7.92 24.78 -5.11
C GLU A 291 6.66 24.32 -5.82
N GLY A 292 6.00 23.24 -5.36
CA GLY A 292 4.80 22.69 -5.98
C GLY A 292 5.07 22.12 -7.38
N ILE A 293 6.22 21.48 -7.55
CA ILE A 293 6.63 20.79 -8.79
C ILE A 293 6.93 19.33 -8.49
N ALA A 294 6.77 18.45 -9.47
CA ALA A 294 7.13 17.04 -9.35
C ALA A 294 8.62 16.87 -9.04
N HIS A 295 8.94 15.89 -8.19
CA HIS A 295 10.28 15.42 -7.89
C HIS A 295 10.78 14.42 -8.93
N ASN A 296 9.91 13.54 -9.42
CA ASN A 296 10.24 12.46 -10.34
C ASN A 296 9.05 12.04 -11.20
N ALA A 297 9.30 11.29 -12.28
CA ALA A 297 8.30 10.86 -13.26
C ALA A 297 7.19 9.93 -12.72
N GLY A 298 7.31 9.45 -11.47
CA GLY A 298 6.28 8.70 -10.77
C GLY A 298 5.24 9.59 -10.08
N ASP A 299 5.55 10.87 -9.82
CA ASP A 299 4.65 11.78 -9.11
C ASP A 299 3.42 12.09 -9.97
N ARG A 300 2.24 11.98 -9.38
CA ARG A 300 0.95 12.28 -10.01
C ARG A 300 0.18 13.35 -9.26
N ILE A 301 0.29 13.38 -7.94
CA ILE A 301 -0.36 14.36 -7.08
C ILE A 301 0.71 15.22 -6.42
N ILE A 302 0.63 16.53 -6.67
CA ILE A 302 1.60 17.51 -6.20
C ILE A 302 0.91 18.48 -5.27
N TYR A 303 1.44 18.63 -4.06
CA TYR A 303 0.95 19.60 -3.09
C TYR A 303 1.99 20.69 -2.85
N ASN A 304 1.62 21.94 -3.15
CA ASN A 304 2.43 23.10 -2.83
C ASN A 304 2.21 23.50 -1.36
N THR A 305 3.20 23.30 -0.49
CA THR A 305 3.07 23.54 0.95
C THR A 305 2.89 25.01 1.32
N ASP A 306 3.42 25.94 0.52
CA ASP A 306 3.40 27.38 0.80
C ASP A 306 2.06 28.02 0.39
N SER A 307 1.53 27.61 -0.75
CA SER A 307 0.29 28.15 -1.32
C SER A 307 -0.93 27.30 -1.02
N GLY A 308 -0.77 26.02 -0.68
CA GLY A 308 -1.86 25.06 -0.48
C GLY A 308 -2.46 24.52 -1.77
N ALA A 309 -1.86 24.78 -2.93
CA ALA A 309 -2.35 24.29 -4.22
C ALA A 309 -2.12 22.78 -4.34
N LEU A 310 -3.17 22.03 -4.68
CA LEU A 310 -3.12 20.62 -5.01
C LEU A 310 -3.28 20.47 -6.52
N SER A 311 -2.36 19.78 -7.16
CA SER A 311 -2.30 19.64 -8.61
C SER A 311 -2.13 18.18 -9.02
N TYR A 312 -2.71 17.83 -10.16
CA TYR A 312 -2.48 16.55 -10.83
C TYR A 312 -1.53 16.73 -12.01
N ASP A 313 -0.45 15.96 -12.01
CA ASP A 313 0.52 15.90 -13.09
C ASP A 313 0.38 14.56 -13.80
N VAL A 314 -0.02 14.60 -15.06
CA VAL A 314 -0.25 13.39 -15.87
C VAL A 314 1.05 12.69 -16.25
N ASP A 315 2.17 13.40 -16.35
CA ASP A 315 3.45 12.83 -16.77
C ASP A 315 4.48 12.75 -15.64
N GLY A 316 4.33 13.54 -14.58
CA GLY A 316 5.26 13.64 -13.44
C GLY A 316 6.67 14.11 -13.81
N GLY A 317 6.94 14.33 -15.10
CA GLY A 317 8.25 14.65 -15.66
C GLY A 317 8.38 16.10 -16.09
N GLY A 318 7.28 16.87 -16.05
CA GLY A 318 7.22 18.28 -16.37
C GLY A 318 7.29 18.61 -17.87
N GLU A 319 7.10 17.63 -18.76
CA GLU A 319 6.90 17.93 -20.20
C GLU A 319 5.50 18.53 -20.44
N LEU A 320 4.53 18.07 -19.67
CA LEU A 320 3.19 18.61 -19.53
C LEU A 320 3.09 19.39 -18.21
N ALA A 321 2.32 20.46 -18.21
CA ALA A 321 2.10 21.23 -17.00
C ALA A 321 1.10 20.52 -16.09
N ALA A 322 1.42 20.42 -14.81
CA ALA A 322 0.47 19.97 -13.79
C ALA A 322 -0.78 20.86 -13.79
N ILE A 323 -1.94 20.23 -13.65
CA ILE A 323 -3.25 20.89 -13.62
C ILE A 323 -3.65 21.05 -12.16
N GLN A 324 -3.85 22.28 -11.70
CA GLN A 324 -4.37 22.51 -10.36
C GLN A 324 -5.81 21.97 -10.28
N VAL A 325 -6.08 21.15 -9.27
CA VAL A 325 -7.40 20.57 -9.01
C VAL A 325 -8.00 21.10 -7.72
N ALA A 326 -7.20 21.47 -6.72
CA ALA A 326 -7.74 22.02 -5.49
C ALA A 326 -6.88 23.12 -4.87
N GLN A 327 -7.51 23.85 -3.97
CA GLN A 327 -6.91 24.80 -3.07
C GLN A 327 -7.25 24.40 -1.64
N LEU A 328 -6.26 23.87 -0.93
CA LEU A 328 -6.31 23.52 0.48
C LEU A 328 -5.74 24.64 1.35
N THR A 329 -5.85 24.47 2.66
CA THR A 329 -5.12 25.30 3.63
C THR A 329 -3.61 25.10 3.45
N PRO A 330 -2.78 26.16 3.43
CA PRO A 330 -1.32 26.01 3.35
C PRO A 330 -0.73 25.33 4.60
N ASN A 331 0.47 24.75 4.44
CA ASN A 331 1.26 24.08 5.50
C ASN A 331 0.61 22.81 6.09
N LEU A 332 -0.29 22.15 5.35
CA LEU A 332 -0.75 20.81 5.73
C LEU A 332 0.38 19.80 5.51
N ARG A 333 0.48 18.82 6.41
CA ARG A 333 1.45 17.74 6.32
C ARG A 333 0.83 16.53 5.62
N LEU A 334 0.52 16.70 4.34
CA LEU A 334 -0.08 15.64 3.52
C LEU A 334 0.96 14.58 3.12
N SER A 335 0.45 13.40 2.86
CA SER A 335 1.13 12.19 2.40
C SER A 335 0.22 11.48 1.39
N ALA A 336 0.72 10.42 0.72
CA ALA A 336 -0.15 9.65 -0.17
C ALA A 336 -1.31 8.96 0.57
N ALA A 337 -1.17 8.71 1.87
CA ALA A 337 -2.22 8.11 2.70
C ALA A 337 -3.46 9.01 2.83
N ASP A 338 -3.33 10.32 2.61
CA ASP A 338 -4.47 11.26 2.58
C ASP A 338 -5.34 11.13 1.30
N PHE A 339 -4.88 10.35 0.32
CA PHE A 339 -5.49 10.20 -1.00
C PHE A 339 -5.85 8.75 -1.31
N ILE A 340 -7.07 8.55 -1.82
CA ILE A 340 -7.54 7.27 -2.33
C ILE A 340 -7.99 7.48 -3.77
N VAL A 341 -7.62 6.58 -4.66
CA VAL A 341 -8.10 6.49 -6.04
C VAL A 341 -9.29 5.52 -6.09
N ILE A 342 -10.41 5.89 -6.73
CA ILE A 342 -11.64 5.07 -6.83
C ILE A 342 -12.24 5.06 -8.22
#